data_AF-A0A816GCS4-F1
#
_entry.id   AF-A0A816GCS4-F1
#
_cell.length_a   1.000
_cell.length_b   1.000
_cell.length_c   1.000
_cell.angle_alpha   90.00
_cell.angle_beta   90.00
_cell.angle_gamma   90.00
#
_symmetry.space_group_name_H-M   'P 1'
#
loop_
_entity.id
_entity.type
_entity.pdbx_description
1 polymer ?
#
loop_
_entity_poly.entity_id
_entity_poly.type
_entity_poly.pdbx_seq_one_letter_code
_entity_poly.pdbx_strand_id
1 'polypeptide(L)'
;MSVFYVFLWKLSNGHSDLCFSCLHSNRYRNELQSLIGMFVATLPFRMRIHPHWSFEKLIEHVQENCSAIFQHTHYPLQQILADFRVNYSNVSFLEVLFELLTVSSDMQKLSLDGTHLERVSIERLHEATAFDFDVAFVYNPTSETEKLLCNIYGSRDIFDESTIEKIGRRLQLAFSQIFTTTLRPSQISKLSLVLPDELEQIQKVAIHNFSDIAIGERLHQIFSRVFNCESVDVTQSFSEMGGTSLDVLRMVSLIRKYICPTINTSHLFANPSIRQLAQVIKSFSAVVESTLFVPLKVAIIGCGIGGLSAAIALRRYGHEVTVYERAHFASEVGASISVAANGTKFLEEWGVDTVAGRSVILKKLIMRNWKDGTPNDVYDLSDYKEKWGYVYNMFHRIDLHEQLQIRAKALGVTIVVDHKAVDIDFLHRTVTFDTGKTISADLIIGADGVRSTVRRLIGIVAKTTPSTSACYRCIIPTSRVKKFGLKDFAPNSAIEFWGGFGINKIVLAPCCAGEIVSFYCFYPASLNDQSEEGWNFSATPSMLIERFPDLDPDLLAIFEHCEDIKLWKLVIHEPYPYWVKGCTALLGDAAHPMMPDQSQGACMAIEDAAALGIIFSPKYWGNRIHTVEH
;
A
#
# COMPACT_ATOMS: atom_id res chain seq x y z
N MET A 1 1.77 11.49 -32.44
CA MET A 1 1.79 12.81 -31.76
C MET A 1 1.19 12.80 -30.35
N SER A 2 -0.07 12.38 -30.13
CA SER A 2 -0.68 12.48 -28.77
C SER A 2 0.12 11.77 -27.66
N VAL A 3 0.64 10.57 -27.94
CA VAL A 3 1.54 9.86 -27.00
C VAL A 3 2.82 10.66 -26.72
N PHE A 4 3.38 11.30 -27.74
CA PHE A 4 4.60 12.10 -27.62
C PHE A 4 4.39 13.35 -26.76
N TYR A 5 3.23 14.02 -26.89
CA TYR A 5 2.84 15.11 -25.99
C TYR A 5 2.76 14.66 -24.53
N VAL A 6 2.14 13.51 -24.25
CA VAL A 6 2.12 12.94 -22.89
C VAL A 6 3.52 12.62 -22.40
N PHE A 7 4.36 12.05 -23.26
CA PHE A 7 5.73 11.70 -22.95
C PHE A 7 6.55 12.92 -22.54
N LEU A 8 6.52 13.99 -23.35
CA LEU A 8 7.20 15.25 -23.04
C LEU A 8 6.64 15.91 -21.78
N TRP A 9 5.31 15.89 -21.58
CA TRP A 9 4.67 16.40 -20.36
C TRP A 9 5.18 15.72 -19.09
N LYS A 10 5.36 14.40 -19.15
CA LYS A 10 5.87 13.62 -18.03
C LYS A 10 7.37 13.87 -17.81
N LEU A 11 8.16 13.99 -18.88
CA LEU A 11 9.59 14.31 -18.77
C LEU A 11 9.84 15.72 -18.26
N SER A 12 8.95 16.67 -18.57
CA SER A 12 9.01 18.05 -18.09
C SER A 12 8.41 18.23 -16.70
N ASN A 13 8.19 17.14 -15.94
CA ASN A 13 7.61 17.18 -14.60
C ASN A 13 6.27 17.95 -14.52
N GLY A 14 5.45 17.82 -15.56
CA GLY A 14 4.09 18.33 -15.56
C GLY A 14 3.91 19.73 -16.16
N HIS A 15 4.94 20.33 -16.79
CA HIS A 15 4.77 21.62 -17.48
C HIS A 15 3.66 21.52 -18.54
N SER A 16 2.57 22.24 -18.31
CA SER A 16 1.37 22.12 -19.13
C SER A 16 1.51 22.77 -20.49
N ASP A 17 2.40 23.75 -20.68
CA ASP A 17 2.61 24.45 -21.95
C ASP A 17 3.88 23.89 -22.62
N LEU A 18 3.70 23.05 -23.65
CA LEU A 18 4.79 22.37 -24.35
C LEU A 18 4.91 22.91 -25.76
N CYS A 19 6.15 23.03 -26.24
CA CYS A 19 6.43 23.39 -27.62
C CYS A 19 7.59 22.56 -28.15
N PHE A 20 7.42 21.92 -29.32
CA PHE A 20 8.47 21.19 -30.02
C PHE A 20 8.41 21.46 -31.53
N SER A 21 9.44 21.05 -32.26
CA SER A 21 9.51 21.20 -33.71
C SER A 21 8.96 19.98 -34.43
N CYS A 22 8.23 20.19 -35.52
CA CYS A 22 7.87 19.13 -36.46
C CYS A 22 8.31 19.51 -37.87
N LEU A 23 8.91 18.58 -38.61
CA LEU A 23 9.16 18.77 -40.03
C LEU A 23 7.89 18.48 -40.84
N HIS A 24 7.60 19.36 -41.80
CA HIS A 24 6.50 19.18 -42.73
C HIS A 24 6.98 19.41 -44.17
N SER A 25 6.48 18.58 -45.10
CA SER A 25 6.69 18.80 -46.53
C SER A 25 5.87 20.02 -46.94
N ASN A 26 6.51 21.18 -47.10
CA ASN A 26 5.87 22.46 -47.40
C ASN A 26 5.44 22.57 -48.88
N ARG A 27 4.84 21.50 -49.42
CA ARG A 27 4.30 21.38 -50.78
C ARG A 27 2.77 21.57 -50.75
N TYR A 28 2.33 22.66 -50.12
CA TYR A 28 0.92 22.98 -49.86
C TYR A 28 0.12 23.39 -51.11
N ARG A 29 0.78 23.50 -52.27
CA ARG A 29 0.20 23.80 -53.58
C ARG A 29 0.47 22.64 -54.53
N ASN A 30 -0.50 22.29 -55.38
CA ASN A 30 -0.38 21.16 -56.31
C ASN A 30 0.81 21.33 -57.26
N GLU A 31 1.11 22.57 -57.66
CA GLU A 31 2.23 22.92 -58.52
C GLU A 31 3.59 22.64 -57.86
N LEU A 32 3.65 22.61 -56.53
CA LEU A 32 4.88 22.32 -55.77
C LEU A 32 5.11 20.83 -55.59
N GLN A 33 4.13 19.96 -55.86
CA GLN A 33 4.27 18.51 -55.60
C GLN A 33 5.27 17.84 -56.55
N SER A 34 5.38 18.31 -57.80
CA SER A 34 6.24 17.74 -58.84
C SER A 34 7.62 18.39 -58.95
N LEU A 35 7.92 19.43 -58.15
CA LEU A 35 9.18 20.16 -58.24
C LEU A 35 10.33 19.46 -57.50
N ILE A 36 11.48 19.34 -58.17
CA ILE A 36 12.72 18.85 -57.55
C ILE A 36 13.32 19.99 -56.72
N GLY A 37 13.47 19.78 -55.41
CA GLY A 37 13.99 20.77 -54.46
C GLY A 37 13.63 20.45 -53.00
N MET A 38 14.33 21.07 -52.05
CA MET A 38 14.05 20.95 -50.61
C MET A 38 12.99 21.96 -50.20
N PHE A 39 11.81 21.47 -49.81
CA PHE A 39 10.66 22.27 -49.36
C PHE A 39 10.31 21.95 -47.90
N VAL A 40 11.28 21.58 -47.07
CA VAL A 40 11.00 21.19 -45.68
C VAL A 40 10.76 22.45 -44.84
N ALA A 41 9.64 22.51 -44.14
CA ALA A 41 9.37 23.55 -43.15
C ALA A 41 9.48 22.96 -41.73
N THR A 42 10.19 23.68 -40.85
CA THR A 42 10.21 23.41 -39.41
C THR A 42 9.11 24.22 -38.75
N LEU A 43 8.12 23.53 -38.20
CA LEU A 43 6.92 24.16 -37.62
C LEU A 43 6.93 24.03 -36.09
N PRO A 44 6.66 25.10 -35.34
CA PRO A 44 6.48 25.03 -33.90
C PRO A 44 5.11 24.44 -33.56
N PHE A 45 5.11 23.29 -32.87
CA PHE A 45 3.95 22.64 -32.32
C PHE A 45 3.83 22.98 -30.84
N ARG A 46 3.06 24.03 -30.54
CA ARG A 46 2.75 24.42 -29.16
C ARG A 46 1.39 23.88 -28.75
N MET A 47 1.29 23.30 -27.55
CA MET A 47 0.02 22.85 -27.01
C MET A 47 0.01 22.94 -25.48
N ARG A 48 -1.16 23.29 -24.93
CA ARG A 48 -1.42 23.19 -23.50
C ARG A 48 -2.09 21.87 -23.16
N ILE A 49 -1.45 21.09 -22.31
CA ILE A 49 -1.91 19.79 -21.84
C ILE A 49 -2.59 19.95 -20.48
N HIS A 50 -3.77 19.34 -20.36
CA HIS A 50 -4.47 19.25 -19.09
C HIS A 50 -4.40 17.81 -18.53
N PRO A 51 -3.93 17.62 -17.28
CA PRO A 51 -3.66 16.30 -16.71
C PRO A 51 -4.90 15.40 -16.58
N HIS A 52 -6.08 15.99 -16.54
CA HIS A 52 -7.36 15.28 -16.35
C HIS A 52 -8.09 14.95 -17.66
N TRP A 53 -7.50 15.26 -18.82
CA TRP A 53 -8.06 14.80 -20.10
C TRP A 53 -7.98 13.28 -20.21
N SER A 54 -9.03 12.69 -20.78
CA SER A 54 -8.94 11.34 -21.32
C SER A 54 -8.01 11.33 -22.53
N PHE A 55 -7.52 10.16 -22.93
CA PHE A 55 -6.65 10.07 -24.09
C PHE A 55 -7.39 10.41 -25.39
N GLU A 56 -8.67 10.07 -25.48
CA GLU A 56 -9.55 10.41 -26.60
C GLU A 56 -9.69 11.93 -26.76
N LYS A 57 -9.95 12.64 -25.65
CA LYS A 57 -10.01 14.11 -25.65
C LYS A 57 -8.69 14.75 -26.04
N LEU A 58 -7.57 14.14 -25.63
CA LEU A 58 -6.25 14.59 -26.06
C LEU A 58 -6.06 14.38 -27.57
N ILE A 59 -6.52 13.27 -28.15
CA ILE A 59 -6.47 13.05 -29.60
C ILE A 59 -7.25 14.15 -30.33
N GLU A 60 -8.48 14.46 -29.90
CA GLU A 60 -9.30 15.53 -30.49
C GLU A 60 -8.55 16.87 -30.49
N HIS A 61 -7.98 17.27 -29.33
CA HIS A 61 -7.24 18.53 -29.23
C HIS A 61 -5.96 18.54 -30.06
N VAL A 62 -5.23 17.42 -30.12
CA VAL A 62 -4.03 17.30 -30.94
C VAL A 62 -4.40 17.41 -32.42
N GLN A 63 -5.50 16.79 -32.84
CA GLN A 63 -6.00 16.88 -34.21
C GLN A 63 -6.38 18.32 -34.57
N GLU A 64 -7.15 19.00 -33.73
CA GLU A 64 -7.51 20.42 -33.91
C GLU A 64 -6.27 21.30 -34.03
N ASN A 65 -5.29 21.12 -33.14
CA ASN A 65 -4.05 21.90 -33.13
C ASN A 65 -3.20 21.63 -34.39
N CYS A 66 -3.07 20.37 -34.80
CA CYS A 66 -2.35 20.01 -36.03
C CYS A 66 -3.02 20.66 -37.25
N SER A 67 -4.35 20.58 -37.36
CA SER A 67 -5.10 21.21 -38.44
C SER A 67 -4.93 22.73 -38.47
N ALA A 68 -4.94 23.40 -37.31
CA ALA A 68 -4.70 24.84 -37.22
C ALA A 68 -3.29 25.23 -37.66
N ILE A 69 -2.26 24.50 -37.19
CA ILE A 69 -0.86 24.76 -37.56
C ILE A 69 -0.64 24.52 -39.07
N PHE A 70 -1.22 23.46 -39.63
CA PHE A 70 -1.04 23.13 -41.04
C PHE A 70 -1.67 24.16 -42.00
N GLN A 71 -2.64 24.96 -41.56
CA GLN A 71 -3.15 26.09 -42.36
C GLN A 71 -2.11 27.20 -42.56
N HIS A 72 -1.07 27.25 -41.73
CA HIS A 72 -0.04 28.30 -41.71
C HIS A 72 1.36 27.81 -42.12
N THR A 73 1.47 26.60 -42.72
CA THR A 73 2.76 26.01 -43.15
C THR A 73 3.57 26.88 -44.12
N HIS A 74 2.90 27.75 -44.86
CA HIS A 74 3.51 28.68 -45.81
C HIS A 74 4.32 29.82 -45.14
N TYR A 75 4.16 30.04 -43.83
CA TYR A 75 4.81 31.11 -43.09
C TYR A 75 6.16 30.63 -42.52
N PRO A 76 7.32 31.09 -43.03
CA PRO A 76 8.63 30.51 -42.70
C PRO A 76 9.04 30.73 -41.25
N LEU A 77 9.76 29.76 -40.66
CA LEU A 77 10.30 29.86 -39.29
C LEU A 77 11.13 31.14 -39.09
N GLN A 78 11.96 31.51 -40.07
CA GLN A 78 12.78 32.72 -40.00
C GLN A 78 11.92 33.98 -39.85
N GLN A 79 10.75 34.00 -40.50
CA GLN A 79 9.80 35.11 -40.38
C GLN A 79 9.10 35.09 -39.02
N ILE A 80 8.71 33.91 -38.50
CA ILE A 80 8.19 33.77 -37.13
C ILE A 80 9.19 34.37 -36.13
N LEU A 81 10.45 33.97 -36.21
CA LEU A 81 11.49 34.45 -35.29
C LEU A 81 11.74 35.95 -35.43
N ALA A 82 11.72 36.48 -36.65
CA ALA A 82 11.89 37.90 -36.92
C ALA A 82 10.73 38.74 -36.33
N ASP A 83 9.49 38.32 -36.56
CA ASP A 83 8.29 39.03 -36.11
C ASP A 83 8.20 39.08 -34.57
N PHE A 84 8.64 38.01 -33.90
CA PHE A 84 8.71 37.96 -32.42
C PHE A 84 10.05 38.44 -31.84
N ARG A 85 11.00 38.89 -32.67
CA ARG A 85 12.36 39.33 -32.28
C ARG A 85 13.10 38.32 -31.41
N VAL A 86 12.95 37.03 -31.72
CA VAL A 86 13.60 35.93 -31.00
C VAL A 86 14.85 35.52 -31.76
N ASN A 87 16.00 35.48 -31.08
CA ASN A 87 17.22 34.95 -31.67
C ASN A 87 17.11 33.42 -31.78
N TYR A 88 17.48 32.86 -32.94
CA TYR A 88 17.46 31.43 -33.23
C TYR A 88 18.12 30.57 -32.14
N SER A 89 19.24 31.04 -31.58
CA SER A 89 19.97 30.35 -30.50
C SER A 89 19.22 30.25 -29.17
N ASN A 90 18.11 30.97 -29.00
CA ASN A 90 17.33 31.04 -27.75
C ASN A 90 15.95 30.37 -27.88
N VAL A 91 15.74 29.55 -28.90
CA VAL A 91 14.44 28.96 -29.21
C VAL A 91 14.37 27.53 -28.71
N SER A 92 13.82 27.33 -27.50
CA SER A 92 13.78 26.02 -26.85
C SER A 92 13.00 24.95 -27.62
N PHE A 93 12.05 25.32 -28.50
CA PHE A 93 11.33 24.34 -29.30
C PHE A 93 12.16 23.76 -30.45
N LEU A 94 13.30 24.37 -30.79
CA LEU A 94 14.28 23.85 -31.77
C LEU A 94 15.25 22.84 -31.14
N GLU A 95 15.09 22.50 -29.86
CA GLU A 95 15.89 21.47 -29.19
C GLU A 95 15.29 20.07 -29.40
N VAL A 96 13.96 20.00 -29.54
CA VAL A 96 13.20 18.75 -29.66
C VAL A 96 12.52 18.65 -31.02
N LEU A 97 12.84 17.62 -31.78
CA LEU A 97 12.21 17.30 -33.05
C LEU A 97 11.30 16.08 -32.97
N PHE A 98 10.14 16.19 -33.60
CA PHE A 98 9.23 15.10 -33.88
C PHE A 98 9.08 14.93 -35.39
N GLU A 99 9.31 13.73 -35.89
CA GLU A 99 9.09 13.38 -37.28
C GLU A 99 8.09 12.24 -37.43
N LEU A 100 7.24 12.34 -38.45
CA LEU A 100 6.38 11.25 -38.90
C LEU A 100 6.57 11.06 -40.40
N LEU A 101 7.23 9.96 -40.77
CA LEU A 101 7.56 9.61 -42.14
C LEU A 101 6.68 8.44 -42.60
N THR A 102 5.91 8.66 -43.67
CA THR A 102 5.16 7.60 -44.34
C THR A 102 5.88 7.20 -45.62
N VAL A 103 6.28 5.94 -45.74
CA VAL A 103 6.95 5.44 -46.94
C VAL A 103 5.90 5.03 -47.98
N SER A 104 5.86 5.72 -49.13
CA SER A 104 5.01 5.32 -50.26
C SER A 104 5.71 4.29 -51.16
N SER A 105 4.92 3.52 -51.91
CA SER A 105 5.40 2.54 -52.90
C SER A 105 6.21 3.17 -54.04
N ASP A 106 5.99 4.45 -54.36
CA ASP A 106 6.67 5.15 -55.46
C ASP A 106 8.13 5.51 -55.11
N MET A 107 8.46 5.64 -53.82
CA MET A 107 9.82 5.88 -53.34
C MET A 107 10.73 4.64 -53.48
N GLN A 108 10.19 3.48 -53.88
CA GLN A 108 10.95 2.24 -54.10
C GLN A 108 11.37 2.03 -55.56
N LYS A 109 11.02 2.94 -56.49
CA LYS A 109 11.39 2.82 -57.92
C LYS A 109 12.02 4.10 -58.45
N LEU A 110 13.32 4.26 -58.24
CA LEU A 110 14.15 5.13 -59.07
C LEU A 110 14.78 4.26 -60.16
N SER A 111 14.34 4.43 -61.40
CA SER A 111 15.05 3.94 -62.57
C SER A 111 15.64 5.14 -63.31
N LEU A 112 16.96 5.20 -63.42
CA LEU A 112 17.65 6.01 -64.41
C LEU A 112 18.22 5.06 -65.47
N ASP A 113 17.86 5.29 -66.74
CA ASP A 113 18.45 4.67 -67.93
C ASP A 113 18.77 3.17 -67.81
N GLY A 114 17.75 2.35 -67.54
CA GLY A 114 17.88 0.88 -67.55
C GLY A 114 18.68 0.27 -66.40
N THR A 115 19.12 1.07 -65.43
CA THR A 115 19.86 0.58 -64.26
C THR A 115 18.92 0.52 -63.06
N HIS A 116 18.64 -0.68 -62.56
CA HIS A 116 17.90 -0.89 -61.33
C HIS A 116 18.86 -0.67 -60.14
N LEU A 117 18.66 0.42 -59.39
CA LEU A 117 19.33 0.60 -58.10
C LEU A 117 18.65 -0.30 -57.06
N GLU A 118 19.40 -1.27 -56.53
CA GLU A 118 18.94 -2.08 -55.40
C GLU A 118 18.88 -1.25 -54.10
N ARG A 119 17.88 -1.59 -53.28
CA ARG A 119 17.44 -0.95 -52.04
C ARG A 119 18.58 -0.41 -51.15
N VAL A 120 18.53 0.89 -50.87
CA VAL A 120 19.17 1.47 -49.68
C VAL A 120 18.36 0.99 -48.47
N SER A 121 19.01 0.29 -47.53
CA SER A 121 18.41 -0.05 -46.25
C SER A 121 18.09 1.23 -45.48
N ILE A 122 16.82 1.38 -45.08
CA ILE A 122 16.26 2.54 -44.36
C ILE A 122 16.91 2.73 -42.97
N GLU A 123 17.68 1.75 -42.49
CA GLU A 123 18.36 1.73 -41.18
C GLU A 123 19.42 2.84 -40.99
N ARG A 124 19.82 3.59 -42.02
CA ARG A 124 20.90 4.59 -41.94
C ARG A 124 20.57 5.98 -42.52
N LEU A 125 19.33 6.45 -42.39
CA LEU A 125 18.96 7.75 -42.99
C LEU A 125 19.39 9.00 -42.19
N HIS A 126 19.85 8.89 -40.95
CA HIS A 126 20.20 10.05 -40.12
C HIS A 126 21.53 9.87 -39.39
N GLU A 127 22.64 10.30 -40.01
CA GLU A 127 23.97 10.33 -39.37
C GLU A 127 24.24 11.64 -38.60
N ALA A 128 23.41 12.68 -38.75
CA ALA A 128 23.51 13.91 -37.95
C ALA A 128 22.17 14.65 -37.94
N THR A 129 21.63 14.90 -36.73
CA THR A 129 20.49 15.82 -36.54
C THR A 129 21.04 17.15 -36.02
N ALA A 130 20.48 18.27 -36.49
CA ALA A 130 20.79 19.61 -35.97
C ALA A 130 20.04 19.93 -34.65
N PHE A 131 19.28 18.96 -34.12
CA PHE A 131 18.48 19.06 -32.91
C PHE A 131 19.15 18.26 -31.79
N ASP A 132 18.97 18.73 -30.56
CA ASP A 132 19.53 18.08 -29.38
C ASP A 132 18.88 16.72 -29.11
N PHE A 133 17.59 16.59 -29.42
CA PHE A 133 16.80 15.38 -29.26
C PHE A 133 15.79 15.23 -30.40
N ASP A 134 15.81 14.08 -31.08
CA ASP A 134 14.96 13.80 -32.23
C ASP A 134 14.26 12.44 -32.06
N VAL A 135 12.95 12.43 -32.35
CA VAL A 135 12.11 11.24 -32.35
C VAL A 135 11.42 11.11 -33.70
N ALA A 136 11.86 10.13 -34.48
CA ALA A 136 11.34 9.85 -35.81
C ALA A 136 10.49 8.58 -35.82
N PHE A 137 9.22 8.72 -36.18
CA PHE A 137 8.31 7.61 -36.41
C PHE A 137 8.24 7.29 -37.90
N VAL A 138 8.55 6.05 -38.27
CA VAL A 138 8.50 5.57 -39.66
C VAL A 138 7.40 4.53 -39.79
N TYR A 139 6.43 4.83 -40.66
CA TYR A 139 5.35 3.91 -41.01
C TYR A 139 5.49 3.46 -42.46
N ASN A 140 5.53 2.14 -42.68
CA ASN A 140 5.56 1.55 -44.01
C ASN A 140 4.27 0.74 -44.26
N PRO A 141 3.25 1.33 -44.91
CA PRO A 141 1.97 0.68 -45.18
C PRO A 141 2.07 -0.50 -46.17
N THR A 142 3.22 -0.66 -46.85
CA THR A 142 3.44 -1.76 -47.81
C THR A 142 4.19 -2.95 -47.21
N SER A 143 4.62 -2.85 -45.94
CA SER A 143 5.30 -3.95 -45.26
C SER A 143 4.30 -5.00 -44.76
N GLU A 144 4.62 -6.29 -44.91
CA GLU A 144 3.77 -7.41 -44.43
C GLU A 144 3.47 -7.36 -42.93
N THR A 145 4.25 -6.60 -42.16
CA THR A 145 4.14 -6.53 -40.70
C THR A 145 3.35 -5.34 -40.16
N GLU A 146 2.97 -4.36 -41.01
CA GLU A 146 2.29 -3.10 -40.63
C GLU A 146 2.90 -2.40 -39.39
N LYS A 147 4.22 -2.54 -39.18
CA LYS A 147 4.89 -2.02 -37.98
C LYS A 147 5.13 -0.51 -38.07
N LEU A 148 4.89 0.18 -36.96
CA LEU A 148 5.38 1.54 -36.71
C LEU A 148 6.77 1.43 -36.06
N LEU A 149 7.80 1.91 -36.75
CA LEU A 149 9.16 2.00 -36.20
C LEU A 149 9.34 3.36 -35.52
N CYS A 150 10.08 3.39 -34.42
CA CYS A 150 10.42 4.61 -33.69
C CYS A 150 11.93 4.64 -33.51
N ASN A 151 12.57 5.64 -34.10
CA ASN A 151 13.99 5.93 -33.93
C ASN A 151 14.12 7.13 -33.00
N ILE A 152 15.07 7.07 -32.07
CA ILE A 152 15.36 8.16 -31.13
C ILE A 152 16.83 8.49 -31.25
N TYR A 153 17.12 9.76 -31.51
CA TYR A 153 18.47 10.29 -31.61
C TYR A 153 18.66 11.37 -30.55
N GLY A 154 19.86 11.47 -30.00
CA GLY A 154 20.24 12.57 -29.13
C GLY A 154 21.67 12.99 -29.37
N SER A 155 21.93 14.28 -29.20
CA SER A 155 23.27 14.84 -29.28
C SER A 155 24.19 14.17 -28.25
N ARG A 156 25.34 13.69 -28.69
CA ARG A 156 26.35 13.07 -27.81
C ARG A 156 26.96 14.05 -26.81
N ASP A 157 26.82 15.35 -27.06
CA ASP A 157 27.26 16.40 -26.13
C ASP A 157 26.32 16.50 -24.91
N ILE A 158 25.09 15.97 -25.02
CA ILE A 158 24.03 16.10 -24.01
C ILE A 158 23.63 14.74 -23.44
N PHE A 159 23.56 13.70 -24.29
CA PHE A 159 23.04 12.39 -23.93
C PHE A 159 24.09 11.29 -24.11
N ASP A 160 24.21 10.42 -23.10
CA ASP A 160 24.87 9.14 -23.26
C ASP A 160 23.90 8.09 -23.84
N GLU A 161 24.48 7.01 -24.39
CA GLU A 161 23.71 5.91 -25.02
C GLU A 161 22.69 5.29 -24.05
N SER A 162 23.08 5.11 -22.79
CA SER A 162 22.20 4.53 -21.76
C SER A 162 20.98 5.40 -21.48
N THR A 163 21.11 6.72 -21.62
CA THR A 163 20.06 7.70 -21.42
C THR A 163 19.06 7.64 -22.56
N ILE A 164 19.54 7.57 -23.81
CA ILE A 164 18.68 7.39 -24.99
C ILE A 164 17.93 6.06 -24.93
N GLU A 165 18.60 4.98 -24.54
CA GLU A 165 17.96 3.68 -24.35
C GLU A 165 16.83 3.74 -23.30
N LYS A 166 17.08 4.36 -22.14
CA LYS A 166 16.06 4.54 -21.10
C LYS A 166 14.89 5.39 -21.57
N ILE A 167 15.15 6.49 -22.29
CA ILE A 167 14.11 7.33 -22.90
C ILE A 167 13.24 6.49 -23.86
N GLY A 168 13.86 5.65 -24.69
CA GLY A 168 13.17 4.73 -25.58
C GLY A 168 12.29 3.72 -24.84
N ARG A 169 12.82 3.07 -23.80
CA ARG A 169 12.04 2.15 -22.95
C ARG A 169 10.83 2.85 -22.30
N ARG A 170 10.99 4.11 -21.87
CA ARG A 170 9.89 4.91 -21.27
C ARG A 170 8.84 5.28 -22.31
N LEU A 171 9.24 5.65 -23.53
CA LEU A 171 8.31 5.93 -24.62
C LEU A 171 7.53 4.66 -25.00
N GLN A 172 8.21 3.52 -25.12
CA GLN A 172 7.58 2.22 -25.36
C GLN A 172 6.57 1.86 -24.26
N LEU A 173 6.93 2.10 -23.00
CA LEU A 173 6.02 1.90 -21.86
C LEU A 173 4.76 2.77 -21.99
N ALA A 174 4.90 4.04 -22.40
CA ALA A 174 3.74 4.92 -22.64
C ALA A 174 2.83 4.38 -23.75
N PHE A 175 3.39 3.88 -24.87
CA PHE A 175 2.60 3.22 -25.92
C PHE A 175 1.88 1.98 -25.40
N SER A 176 2.55 1.13 -24.62
CA SER A 176 1.94 -0.09 -24.09
C SER A 176 0.72 0.23 -23.20
N GLN A 177 0.84 1.18 -22.28
CA GLN A 177 -0.26 1.57 -21.38
C GLN A 177 -1.48 2.13 -22.13
N ILE A 178 -1.27 2.78 -23.27
CA ILE A 178 -2.34 3.41 -24.06
C ILE A 178 -3.01 2.39 -25.00
N PHE A 179 -2.26 1.48 -25.60
CA PHE A 179 -2.77 0.62 -26.68
C PHE A 179 -3.10 -0.82 -26.25
N THR A 180 -2.78 -1.25 -25.04
CA THR A 180 -3.27 -2.54 -24.50
C THR A 180 -4.68 -2.39 -23.91
N THR A 181 -5.64 -3.16 -24.42
CA THR A 181 -7.10 -3.02 -24.19
C THR A 181 -7.56 -3.17 -22.75
N THR A 182 -6.73 -3.74 -21.88
CA THR A 182 -7.06 -4.03 -20.47
C THR A 182 -6.64 -2.92 -19.50
N LEU A 183 -5.92 -1.88 -19.96
CA LEU A 183 -5.20 -0.95 -19.07
C LEU A 183 -5.35 0.54 -19.43
N ARG A 184 -6.23 0.92 -20.37
CA ARG A 184 -6.36 2.33 -20.77
C ARG A 184 -6.74 3.21 -19.58
N PRO A 185 -5.88 4.13 -19.12
CA PRO A 185 -6.21 4.95 -17.97
C PRO A 185 -7.30 5.96 -18.33
N SER A 186 -8.21 6.23 -17.40
CA SER A 186 -9.29 7.21 -17.60
C SER A 186 -8.80 8.65 -17.82
N GLN A 187 -7.55 8.95 -17.43
CA GLN A 187 -6.91 10.26 -17.58
C GLN A 187 -5.42 10.11 -17.88
N ILE A 188 -4.86 11.01 -18.69
CA ILE A 188 -3.44 10.98 -19.08
C ILE A 188 -2.47 11.16 -17.89
N SER A 189 -2.91 11.77 -16.79
CA SER A 189 -2.11 11.91 -15.56
C SER A 189 -1.73 10.60 -14.90
N LYS A 190 -2.52 9.55 -15.09
CA LYS A 190 -2.28 8.23 -14.52
C LYS A 190 -1.20 7.42 -15.26
N LEU A 191 -0.80 7.84 -16.46
CA LEU A 191 0.27 7.18 -17.20
C LEU A 191 1.60 7.29 -16.44
N SER A 192 2.35 6.21 -16.34
CA SER A 192 3.66 6.19 -15.66
C SER A 192 4.79 6.06 -16.67
N LEU A 193 5.88 6.82 -16.48
CA LEU A 193 7.15 6.62 -17.17
C LEU A 193 8.19 5.92 -16.29
N VAL A 194 7.82 5.45 -15.10
CA VAL A 194 8.73 4.69 -14.23
C VAL A 194 8.87 3.29 -14.80
N LEU A 195 10.09 2.91 -15.16
CA LEU A 195 10.35 1.57 -15.68
C LEU A 195 10.16 0.52 -14.56
N PRO A 196 9.74 -0.71 -14.86
CA PRO A 196 9.56 -1.76 -13.85
C PRO A 196 10.79 -1.96 -12.95
N ASP A 197 11.98 -1.97 -13.55
CA ASP A 197 13.25 -2.13 -12.82
C ASP A 197 13.56 -0.93 -11.90
N GLU A 198 13.11 0.28 -12.29
CA GLU A 198 13.24 1.49 -11.47
C GLU A 198 12.25 1.46 -10.29
N LEU A 199 11.07 0.88 -10.47
CA LEU A 199 10.06 0.74 -9.42
C LEU A 199 10.60 -0.13 -8.26
N GLU A 200 11.26 -1.25 -8.59
CA GLU A 200 11.92 -2.10 -7.58
C GLU A 200 13.06 -1.37 -6.85
N GLN A 201 13.83 -0.55 -7.56
CA GLN A 201 14.91 0.23 -6.95
C GLN A 201 14.39 1.36 -6.06
N ILE A 202 13.33 2.06 -6.49
CA ILE A 202 12.65 3.09 -5.69
C ILE A 202 12.10 2.48 -4.40
N GLN A 203 11.51 1.29 -4.50
CA GLN A 203 11.04 0.53 -3.34
C GLN A 203 12.20 0.13 -2.40
N LYS A 204 13.36 -0.27 -2.93
CA LYS A 204 14.55 -0.61 -2.14
C LYS A 204 15.22 0.61 -1.47
N VAL A 205 15.27 1.76 -2.15
CA VAL A 205 15.85 3.01 -1.61
C VAL A 205 14.95 3.65 -0.56
N ALA A 206 13.62 3.56 -0.70
CA ALA A 206 12.68 4.07 0.29
C ALA A 206 12.71 3.29 1.64
N ILE A 207 13.31 2.09 1.66
CA ILE A 207 13.43 1.24 2.85
C ILE A 207 14.71 1.58 3.66
N HIS A 208 15.71 2.23 3.08
CA HIS A 208 17.00 2.49 3.74
C HIS A 208 17.32 3.98 3.95
N ASN A 209 17.26 4.37 5.23
CA ASN A 209 18.01 5.43 5.92
C ASN A 209 17.53 6.89 5.82
N PHE A 210 16.97 7.39 6.94
CA PHE A 210 17.12 8.79 7.34
C PHE A 210 17.41 8.88 8.85
N SER A 211 18.67 9.15 9.20
CA SER A 211 19.07 9.68 10.51
C SER A 211 19.94 10.92 10.31
N ASP A 212 19.98 11.81 11.30
CA ASP A 212 20.56 13.16 11.22
C ASP A 212 22.03 13.24 10.76
N ILE A 213 22.77 12.15 10.93
CA ILE A 213 24.18 12.00 10.54
C ILE A 213 24.32 11.84 9.01
N ALA A 214 23.33 11.22 8.35
CA ALA A 214 23.40 10.83 6.94
C ALA A 214 23.28 12.02 5.95
N ILE A 215 22.57 13.10 6.30
CA ILE A 215 22.40 14.26 5.39
C ILE A 215 23.70 15.07 5.31
N GLY A 216 24.33 15.33 6.46
CA GLY A 216 25.59 16.07 6.53
C GLY A 216 26.71 15.35 5.77
N GLU A 217 26.85 14.04 5.97
CA GLU A 217 27.84 13.22 5.27
C GLU A 217 27.62 13.20 3.75
N ARG A 218 26.38 13.07 3.28
CA ARG A 218 26.07 13.09 1.85
C ARG A 218 26.30 14.46 1.22
N LEU A 219 25.96 15.54 1.93
CA LEU A 219 26.28 16.90 1.47
C LEU A 219 27.79 17.10 1.38
N HIS A 220 28.54 16.63 2.38
CA HIS A 220 30.00 16.67 2.36
C HIS A 220 30.56 15.93 1.14
N GLN A 221 30.09 14.70 0.86
CA GLN A 221 30.51 13.94 -0.33
C GLN A 221 30.19 14.67 -1.65
N ILE A 222 29.03 15.31 -1.75
CA ILE A 222 28.65 16.07 -2.96
C ILE A 222 29.56 17.29 -3.12
N PHE A 223 29.82 18.04 -2.04
CA PHE A 223 30.69 19.22 -2.08
C PHE A 223 32.13 18.83 -2.42
N SER A 224 32.71 17.83 -1.75
CA SER A 224 34.04 17.30 -2.06
C SER A 224 34.17 16.88 -3.53
N ARG A 225 33.12 16.24 -4.08
CA ARG A 225 33.08 15.80 -5.48
C ARG A 225 33.00 16.96 -6.47
N VAL A 226 32.23 18.01 -6.16
CA VAL A 226 32.09 19.17 -7.07
C VAL A 226 33.35 20.02 -7.07
N PHE A 227 33.94 20.25 -5.89
CA PHE A 227 35.15 21.07 -5.74
C PHE A 227 36.46 20.30 -5.94
N ASN A 228 36.38 19.00 -6.24
CA ASN A 228 37.52 18.12 -6.44
C ASN A 228 38.57 18.23 -5.29
N CYS A 229 38.10 18.13 -4.06
CA CYS A 229 38.93 18.21 -2.85
C CYS A 229 38.67 17.03 -1.91
N GLU A 230 39.67 16.66 -1.09
CA GLU A 230 39.57 15.51 -0.18
C GLU A 230 38.58 15.73 0.96
N SER A 231 38.44 16.98 1.43
CA SER A 231 37.49 17.35 2.47
C SER A 231 37.09 18.82 2.40
N VAL A 232 35.88 19.11 2.86
CA VAL A 232 35.28 20.45 2.89
C VAL A 232 34.88 20.84 4.31
N ASP A 233 35.26 22.03 4.75
CA ASP A 233 34.76 22.59 6.02
C ASP A 233 33.26 22.83 5.91
N VAL A 234 32.51 22.24 6.85
CA VAL A 234 31.04 22.30 6.86
C VAL A 234 30.46 23.69 7.11
N THR A 235 31.28 24.65 7.55
CA THR A 235 30.91 26.04 7.79
C THR A 235 31.38 27.00 6.70
N GLN A 236 32.32 26.57 5.86
CA GLN A 236 32.84 27.39 4.76
C GLN A 236 31.79 27.57 3.68
N SER A 237 31.67 28.80 3.16
CA SER A 237 30.75 29.09 2.07
C SER A 237 31.32 28.58 0.73
N PHE A 238 30.45 28.08 -0.16
CA PHE A 238 30.89 27.61 -1.47
C PHE A 238 31.55 28.72 -2.32
N SER A 239 31.25 30.00 -2.06
CA SER A 239 31.93 31.16 -2.67
C SER A 239 33.38 31.30 -2.20
N GLU A 240 33.66 31.06 -0.92
CA GLU A 240 35.03 31.08 -0.37
C GLU A 240 35.86 29.89 -0.86
N MET A 241 35.20 28.85 -1.36
CA MET A 241 35.83 27.69 -2.00
C MET A 241 36.14 27.92 -3.48
N GLY A 242 35.90 29.12 -4.01
CA GLY A 242 36.11 29.44 -5.43
C GLY A 242 35.00 28.95 -6.37
N GLY A 243 33.79 28.69 -5.83
CA GLY A 243 32.69 28.15 -6.61
C GLY A 243 32.11 29.10 -7.66
N THR A 244 31.77 28.53 -8.81
CA THR A 244 31.15 29.22 -9.94
C THR A 244 29.64 28.96 -9.99
N SER A 245 28.91 29.73 -10.81
CA SER A 245 27.49 29.47 -11.08
C SER A 245 27.22 28.08 -11.68
N LEU A 246 28.20 27.49 -12.37
CA LEU A 246 28.10 26.13 -12.92
C LEU A 246 28.20 25.07 -11.80
N ASP A 247 29.04 25.30 -10.79
CA ASP A 247 29.18 24.43 -9.62
C ASP A 247 27.90 24.44 -8.77
N VAL A 248 27.23 25.59 -8.66
CA VAL A 248 25.92 25.72 -8.02
C VAL A 248 24.86 24.86 -8.71
N LEU A 249 24.79 24.91 -10.04
CA LEU A 249 23.85 24.09 -10.81
C LEU A 249 24.13 22.59 -10.65
N ARG A 250 25.42 22.22 -10.67
CA ARG A 250 25.87 20.83 -10.46
C ARG A 250 25.57 20.32 -9.05
N MET A 251 25.81 21.14 -8.03
CA MET A 251 25.46 20.85 -6.64
C MET A 251 23.96 20.67 -6.47
N VAL A 252 23.14 21.60 -6.98
CA VAL A 252 21.68 21.49 -6.90
C VAL A 252 21.18 20.22 -7.59
N SER A 253 21.71 19.89 -8.77
CA SER A 253 21.37 18.64 -9.47
C SER A 253 21.70 17.39 -8.64
N LEU A 254 22.89 17.32 -8.05
CA LEU A 254 23.32 16.19 -7.22
C LEU A 254 22.52 16.11 -5.91
N ILE A 255 22.26 17.24 -5.25
CA ILE A 255 21.46 17.29 -4.01
C ILE A 255 20.02 16.87 -4.32
N ARG A 256 19.42 17.33 -5.43
CA ARG A 256 18.09 16.86 -5.88
C ARG A 256 18.06 15.36 -6.10
N LYS A 257 19.10 14.83 -6.75
CA LYS A 257 19.20 13.42 -7.11
C LYS A 257 19.38 12.50 -5.91
N TYR A 258 20.15 12.93 -4.91
CA TYR A 258 20.63 12.03 -3.84
C TYR A 258 20.15 12.38 -2.42
N ILE A 259 19.55 13.56 -2.22
CA ILE A 259 19.20 14.07 -0.89
C ILE A 259 17.79 14.69 -0.84
N CYS A 260 17.51 15.77 -1.59
CA CYS A 260 16.30 16.58 -1.44
C CYS A 260 15.80 17.14 -2.78
N PRO A 261 14.75 16.55 -3.39
CA PRO A 261 14.25 16.95 -4.73
C PRO A 261 13.75 18.40 -4.83
N THR A 262 13.33 18.99 -3.71
CA THR A 262 12.75 20.34 -3.64
C THR A 262 13.79 21.46 -3.50
N ILE A 263 15.07 21.12 -3.32
CA ILE A 263 16.14 22.13 -3.26
C ILE A 263 16.22 22.87 -4.60
N ASN A 264 16.60 24.15 -4.60
CA ASN A 264 16.81 24.94 -5.81
C ASN A 264 18.03 25.86 -5.63
N THR A 265 18.40 26.58 -6.68
CA THR A 265 19.57 27.47 -6.66
C THR A 265 19.46 28.58 -5.61
N SER A 266 18.28 29.17 -5.43
CA SER A 266 18.06 30.20 -4.40
C SER A 266 18.33 29.69 -2.98
N HIS A 267 18.00 28.42 -2.71
CA HIS A 267 18.29 27.80 -1.41
C HIS A 267 19.80 27.63 -1.18
N LEU A 268 20.56 27.28 -2.23
CA LEU A 268 22.02 27.15 -2.15
C LEU A 268 22.69 28.51 -1.95
N PHE A 269 22.22 29.57 -2.62
CA PHE A 269 22.73 30.94 -2.44
C PHE A 269 22.41 31.52 -1.07
N ALA A 270 21.21 31.29 -0.55
CA ALA A 270 20.80 31.78 0.77
C ALA A 270 21.48 31.01 1.93
N ASN A 271 21.99 29.81 1.67
CA ASN A 271 22.55 28.90 2.66
C ASN A 271 23.87 28.31 2.15
N PRO A 272 24.93 29.13 2.05
CA PRO A 272 26.08 28.79 1.22
C PRO A 272 27.03 27.73 1.82
N SER A 273 26.80 27.25 3.04
CA SER A 273 27.60 26.20 3.68
C SER A 273 26.83 24.88 3.83
N ILE A 274 27.55 23.76 3.95
CA ILE A 274 26.95 22.43 4.19
C ILE A 274 26.03 22.45 5.43
N ARG A 275 26.45 23.11 6.51
CA ARG A 275 25.67 23.19 7.76
C ARG A 275 24.32 23.89 7.54
N GLN A 276 24.32 25.03 6.86
CA GLN A 276 23.10 25.80 6.60
C GLN A 276 22.17 25.05 5.63
N LEU A 277 22.73 24.45 4.58
CA LEU A 277 21.98 23.62 3.63
C LEU A 277 21.33 22.41 4.29
N ALA A 278 22.04 21.73 5.19
CA ALA A 278 21.49 20.60 5.94
C ALA A 278 20.27 21.03 6.77
N GLN A 279 20.28 22.22 7.39
CA GLN A 279 19.15 22.74 8.16
C GLN A 279 17.94 23.04 7.27
N VAL A 280 18.16 23.67 6.11
CA VAL A 280 17.08 23.98 5.17
C VAL A 280 16.47 22.70 4.57
N ILE A 281 17.30 21.72 4.22
CA ILE A 281 16.82 20.43 3.73
C ILE A 281 15.96 19.72 4.79
N LYS A 282 16.37 19.76 6.06
CA LYS A 282 15.56 19.25 7.17
C LYS A 282 14.20 19.96 7.28
N SER A 283 14.18 21.27 7.08
CA SER A 283 12.93 22.04 7.10
C SER A 283 11.96 21.65 5.97
N PHE A 284 12.46 21.28 4.79
CA PHE A 284 11.62 20.80 3.69
C PHE A 284 11.02 19.41 3.96
N SER A 285 11.79 18.51 4.57
CA SER A 285 11.28 17.19 4.96
C SER A 285 10.13 17.29 5.97
N ALA A 286 10.23 18.21 6.94
CA ALA A 286 9.18 18.42 7.94
C ALA A 286 7.91 19.08 7.37
N VAL A 287 8.04 19.97 6.37
CA VAL A 287 6.90 20.67 5.76
C VAL A 287 6.12 19.76 4.79
N VAL A 288 6.81 18.98 3.97
CA VAL A 288 6.16 18.08 2.98
C VAL A 288 5.34 16.96 3.62
N GLU A 289 5.75 16.45 4.79
CA GLU A 289 4.98 15.44 5.54
C GLU A 289 3.66 15.98 6.11
N SER A 290 3.53 17.30 6.30
CA SER A 290 2.38 17.91 6.99
C SER A 290 1.24 18.37 6.07
N THR A 291 1.46 18.53 4.75
CA THR A 291 0.50 19.20 3.84
C THR A 291 -0.21 18.32 2.80
N LEU A 292 0.03 17.01 2.74
CA LEU A 292 -0.50 16.14 1.66
C LEU A 292 -1.33 14.93 2.12
N PHE A 293 -1.53 14.73 3.42
CA PHE A 293 -2.31 13.60 3.91
C PHE A 293 -3.82 13.91 3.90
N VAL A 294 -4.57 13.20 3.04
CA VAL A 294 -6.04 13.22 3.03
C VAL A 294 -6.55 12.02 3.85
N PRO A 295 -7.22 12.24 4.99
CA PRO A 295 -7.86 11.17 5.76
C PRO A 295 -8.91 10.40 4.94
N LEU A 296 -8.81 9.07 4.93
CA LEU A 296 -9.86 8.19 4.42
C LEU A 296 -11.09 8.19 5.35
N LYS A 297 -12.28 8.06 4.75
CA LYS A 297 -13.49 7.65 5.47
C LYS A 297 -13.57 6.13 5.51
N VAL A 298 -13.49 5.55 6.70
CA VAL A 298 -13.42 4.11 6.91
C VAL A 298 -14.69 3.61 7.62
N ALA A 299 -15.34 2.61 7.02
CA ALA A 299 -16.42 1.86 7.64
C ALA A 299 -15.90 0.48 8.08
N ILE A 300 -15.93 0.21 9.38
CA ILE A 300 -15.57 -1.10 9.93
C ILE A 300 -16.85 -1.83 10.31
N ILE A 301 -17.06 -3.01 9.75
CA ILE A 301 -18.24 -3.85 9.99
C ILE A 301 -17.84 -4.93 11.00
N GLY A 302 -18.33 -4.80 12.23
CA GLY A 302 -18.01 -5.64 13.37
C GLY A 302 -17.19 -4.89 14.43
N CYS A 303 -17.69 -4.86 15.66
CA CYS A 303 -17.07 -4.19 16.80
C CYS A 303 -16.40 -5.21 17.75
N GLY A 304 -15.88 -6.31 17.24
CA GLY A 304 -15.04 -7.23 18.01
C GLY A 304 -13.64 -6.68 18.29
N ILE A 305 -12.77 -7.51 18.89
CA ILE A 305 -11.36 -7.14 19.17
C ILE A 305 -10.64 -6.67 17.90
N GLY A 306 -10.77 -7.42 16.79
CA GLY A 306 -10.16 -7.04 15.51
C GLY A 306 -10.68 -5.71 14.95
N GLY A 307 -12.00 -5.52 14.96
CA GLY A 307 -12.62 -4.29 14.45
C GLY A 307 -12.24 -3.04 15.26
N LEU A 308 -12.24 -3.13 16.59
CA LEU A 308 -11.78 -2.04 17.45
C LEU A 308 -10.28 -1.78 17.31
N SER A 309 -9.48 -2.84 17.18
CA SER A 309 -8.04 -2.71 16.92
C SER A 309 -7.78 -1.97 15.60
N ALA A 310 -8.48 -2.34 14.53
CA ALA A 310 -8.38 -1.67 13.23
C ALA A 310 -8.83 -0.20 13.34
N ALA A 311 -9.88 0.07 14.12
CA ALA A 311 -10.35 1.42 14.33
C ALA A 311 -9.30 2.32 15.01
N ILE A 312 -8.67 1.82 16.07
CA ILE A 312 -7.58 2.51 16.78
C ILE A 312 -6.38 2.71 15.85
N ALA A 313 -5.95 1.65 15.16
CA ALA A 313 -4.78 1.68 14.29
C ALA A 313 -4.91 2.72 13.18
N LEU A 314 -6.07 2.79 12.52
CA LEU A 314 -6.36 3.77 11.47
C LEU A 314 -6.57 5.19 12.03
N ARG A 315 -7.29 5.32 13.16
CA ARG A 315 -7.60 6.63 13.74
C ARG A 315 -6.35 7.33 14.28
N ARG A 316 -5.37 6.60 14.80
CA ARG A 316 -4.06 7.15 15.23
C ARG A 316 -3.32 7.88 14.11
N TYR A 317 -3.57 7.51 12.87
CA TYR A 317 -2.99 8.16 11.70
C TYR A 317 -3.89 9.24 11.08
N GLY A 318 -5.02 9.57 11.70
CA GLY A 318 -5.86 10.71 11.33
C GLY A 318 -7.08 10.38 10.48
N HIS A 319 -7.31 9.11 10.10
CA HIS A 319 -8.48 8.69 9.32
C HIS A 319 -9.80 8.92 10.05
N GLU A 320 -10.89 9.13 9.31
CA GLU A 320 -12.25 9.20 9.85
C GLU A 320 -12.82 7.78 9.93
N VAL A 321 -13.05 7.26 11.15
CA VAL A 321 -13.44 5.86 11.33
C VAL A 321 -14.80 5.75 12.02
N THR A 322 -15.69 4.98 11.41
CA THR A 322 -16.96 4.55 12.03
C THR A 322 -17.01 3.02 12.08
N VAL A 323 -17.30 2.48 13.27
CA VAL A 323 -17.51 1.05 13.51
C VAL A 323 -19.01 0.78 13.60
N TYR A 324 -19.49 -0.20 12.85
CA TYR A 324 -20.88 -0.65 12.84
C TYR A 324 -20.97 -2.06 13.43
N GLU A 325 -21.78 -2.24 14.46
CA GLU A 325 -22.03 -3.51 15.13
C GLU A 325 -23.48 -3.95 14.92
N ARG A 326 -23.70 -5.25 14.72
CA ARG A 326 -25.03 -5.81 14.41
C ARG A 326 -25.96 -5.89 15.62
N ALA A 327 -25.44 -5.79 16.84
CA ALA A 327 -26.21 -5.96 18.07
C ALA A 327 -25.83 -4.91 19.11
N HIS A 328 -26.75 -4.61 20.02
CA HIS A 328 -26.40 -3.98 21.28
C HIS A 328 -25.34 -4.80 22.03
N PHE A 329 -24.44 -4.11 22.74
CA PHE A 329 -23.51 -4.73 23.69
C PHE A 329 -24.31 -5.32 24.86
N ALA A 330 -24.81 -6.53 24.69
CA ALA A 330 -25.30 -7.33 25.80
C ALA A 330 -24.10 -7.75 26.65
N SER A 331 -24.30 -7.84 27.97
CA SER A 331 -23.34 -8.36 28.94
C SER A 331 -23.09 -9.86 28.67
N GLU A 332 -22.28 -10.15 27.66
CA GLU A 332 -21.79 -11.48 27.37
C GLU A 332 -20.68 -11.81 28.37
N VAL A 333 -20.81 -12.90 29.13
CA VAL A 333 -19.72 -13.39 29.98
C VAL A 333 -18.59 -13.89 29.08
N GLY A 334 -17.42 -13.25 29.21
CA GLY A 334 -16.25 -13.49 28.37
C GLY A 334 -15.42 -14.69 28.84
N ALA A 335 -14.48 -15.10 28.01
CA ALA A 335 -13.48 -16.11 28.34
C ALA A 335 -12.13 -15.43 28.60
N SER A 336 -11.15 -16.19 29.08
CA SER A 336 -9.77 -15.74 28.96
C SER A 336 -9.37 -15.61 27.49
N ILE A 337 -8.58 -14.59 27.16
CA ILE A 337 -7.97 -14.41 25.85
C ILE A 337 -6.50 -14.04 26.03
N SER A 338 -5.64 -14.80 25.38
CA SER A 338 -4.20 -14.59 25.45
C SER A 338 -3.74 -13.59 24.41
N VAL A 339 -2.84 -12.70 24.81
CA VAL A 339 -2.20 -11.73 23.93
C VAL A 339 -0.69 -11.79 24.19
N ALA A 340 0.02 -12.53 23.34
CA ALA A 340 1.47 -12.70 23.39
C ALA A 340 2.20 -11.42 22.95
N ALA A 341 3.54 -11.43 22.93
CA ALA A 341 4.36 -10.25 22.61
C ALA A 341 3.96 -9.58 21.29
N ASN A 342 3.62 -10.38 20.28
CA ASN A 342 3.20 -9.91 18.96
C ASN A 342 1.92 -9.04 19.00
N GLY A 343 0.94 -9.38 19.85
CA GLY A 343 -0.24 -8.54 20.07
C GLY A 343 -0.02 -7.44 21.10
N THR A 344 0.68 -7.74 22.20
CA THR A 344 0.89 -6.80 23.33
C THR A 344 1.68 -5.57 22.88
N LYS A 345 2.65 -5.76 21.99
CA LYS A 345 3.38 -4.67 21.32
C LYS A 345 2.44 -3.58 20.83
N PHE A 346 1.40 -3.95 20.09
CA PHE A 346 0.50 -2.99 19.47
C PHE A 346 -0.49 -2.40 20.47
N LEU A 347 -0.96 -3.17 21.45
CA LEU A 347 -1.79 -2.62 22.53
C LEU A 347 -1.06 -1.50 23.29
N GLU A 348 0.22 -1.72 23.64
CA GLU A 348 1.05 -0.71 24.30
C GLU A 348 1.33 0.49 23.38
N GLU A 349 1.74 0.25 22.13
CA GLU A 349 1.99 1.32 21.15
C GLU A 349 0.75 2.20 20.91
N TRP A 350 -0.43 1.58 20.93
CA TRP A 350 -1.71 2.26 20.75
C TRP A 350 -2.19 2.99 21.99
N GLY A 351 -1.58 2.75 23.15
CA GLY A 351 -2.01 3.31 24.43
C GLY A 351 -3.33 2.70 24.92
N VAL A 352 -3.55 1.41 24.68
CA VAL A 352 -4.62 0.64 25.32
C VAL A 352 -4.16 0.31 26.74
N ASP A 353 -4.98 0.64 27.73
CA ASP A 353 -4.62 0.45 29.14
C ASP A 353 -4.76 -1.02 29.54
N THR A 354 -3.64 -1.75 29.50
CA THR A 354 -3.58 -3.16 29.85
C THR A 354 -3.76 -3.40 31.35
N VAL A 355 -3.44 -2.41 32.19
CA VAL A 355 -3.59 -2.47 33.66
C VAL A 355 -5.06 -2.33 34.04
N ALA A 356 -5.76 -1.34 33.47
CA ALA A 356 -7.21 -1.20 33.62
C ALA A 356 -7.97 -2.36 32.97
N GLY A 357 -7.38 -3.01 31.96
CA GLY A 357 -7.86 -4.26 31.38
C GLY A 357 -7.66 -5.49 32.27
N ARG A 358 -7.07 -5.34 33.46
CA ARG A 358 -6.88 -6.38 34.48
C ARG A 358 -6.28 -7.67 33.91
N SER A 359 -5.30 -7.56 33.02
CA SER A 359 -4.60 -8.74 32.53
C SER A 359 -3.83 -9.43 33.65
N VAL A 360 -3.66 -10.75 33.49
CA VAL A 360 -2.65 -11.50 34.24
C VAL A 360 -1.42 -11.63 33.35
N ILE A 361 -0.28 -11.16 33.84
CA ILE A 361 1.02 -11.39 33.17
C ILE A 361 1.41 -12.84 33.41
N LEU A 362 1.49 -13.62 32.35
CA LEU A 362 1.85 -15.03 32.42
C LEU A 362 3.32 -15.19 32.78
N LYS A 363 3.59 -16.09 33.73
CA LYS A 363 4.93 -16.43 34.22
C LYS A 363 5.36 -17.84 33.90
N LYS A 364 4.42 -18.74 33.59
CA LYS A 364 4.72 -20.15 33.34
C LYS A 364 3.76 -20.76 32.32
N LEU A 365 4.20 -21.81 31.64
CA LEU A 365 3.33 -22.83 31.05
C LEU A 365 3.53 -24.13 31.82
N ILE A 366 2.45 -24.74 32.27
CA ILE A 366 2.52 -25.95 33.10
C ILE A 366 1.78 -27.08 32.41
N MET A 367 2.50 -28.13 32.04
CA MET A 367 1.89 -29.39 31.60
C MET A 367 1.69 -30.29 32.81
N ARG A 368 0.49 -30.83 32.96
CA ARG A 368 0.10 -31.66 34.09
C ARG A 368 -0.31 -33.05 33.65
N ASN A 369 -0.10 -33.99 34.56
CA ASN A 369 -0.60 -35.34 34.44
C ASN A 369 -2.14 -35.33 34.42
N TRP A 370 -2.73 -36.09 33.50
CA TRP A 370 -4.17 -36.17 33.31
C TRP A 370 -4.94 -36.61 34.56
N LYS A 371 -4.40 -37.58 35.32
CA LYS A 371 -5.13 -38.30 36.37
C LYS A 371 -4.98 -37.69 37.77
N ASP A 372 -3.86 -37.06 38.07
CA ASP A 372 -3.56 -36.55 39.42
C ASP A 372 -3.14 -35.07 39.44
N GLY A 373 -3.07 -34.43 38.27
CA GLY A 373 -2.73 -33.02 38.15
C GLY A 373 -1.30 -32.66 38.53
N THR A 374 -0.42 -33.64 38.79
CA THR A 374 0.99 -33.35 39.10
C THR A 374 1.67 -32.68 37.89
N PRO A 375 2.52 -31.65 38.09
CA PRO A 375 3.25 -31.04 37.00
C PRO A 375 4.23 -32.05 36.36
N ASN A 376 4.01 -32.36 35.08
CA ASN A 376 4.93 -33.14 34.26
C ASN A 376 6.08 -32.28 33.76
N ASP A 377 5.77 -31.05 33.31
CA ASP A 377 6.72 -30.13 32.73
C ASP A 377 6.33 -28.68 33.06
N VAL A 378 7.32 -27.84 33.30
CA VAL A 378 7.12 -26.44 33.69
C VAL A 378 8.08 -25.57 32.90
N TYR A 379 7.52 -24.84 31.95
CA TYR A 379 8.25 -23.84 31.18
C TYR A 379 8.16 -22.50 31.90
N ASP A 380 9.31 -21.96 32.30
CA ASP A 380 9.39 -20.62 32.87
C ASP A 380 9.27 -19.56 31.76
N LEU A 381 8.47 -18.54 32.01
CA LEU A 381 8.29 -17.36 31.16
C LEU A 381 8.70 -16.08 31.90
N SER A 382 9.43 -16.20 33.02
CA SER A 382 9.90 -15.05 33.79
C SER A 382 10.81 -14.11 32.98
N ASP A 383 11.55 -14.63 32.00
CA ASP A 383 12.43 -13.89 31.09
C ASP A 383 11.74 -13.46 29.78
N TYR A 384 10.42 -13.66 29.66
CA TYR A 384 9.69 -13.48 28.40
C TYR A 384 9.76 -12.02 27.91
N LYS A 385 9.66 -11.04 28.83
CA LYS A 385 9.73 -9.63 28.47
C LYS A 385 11.13 -9.24 28.02
N GLU A 386 12.17 -9.72 28.70
CA GLU A 386 13.56 -9.50 28.34
C GLU A 386 13.85 -10.07 26.94
N LYS A 387 13.30 -11.24 26.63
CA LYS A 387 13.51 -11.93 25.36
C LYS A 387 12.74 -11.31 24.18
N TRP A 388 11.50 -10.90 24.39
CA TRP A 388 10.59 -10.48 23.32
C TRP A 388 10.21 -8.99 23.35
N GLY A 389 10.68 -8.24 24.34
CA GLY A 389 10.41 -6.81 24.54
C GLY A 389 9.08 -6.49 25.21
N TYR A 390 8.13 -7.44 25.22
CA TYR A 390 6.76 -7.23 25.68
C TYR A 390 6.31 -8.41 26.55
N VAL A 391 5.38 -8.16 27.47
CA VAL A 391 4.83 -9.20 28.36
C VAL A 391 3.83 -10.10 27.63
N TYR A 392 3.62 -11.31 28.15
CA TYR A 392 2.54 -12.19 27.71
C TYR A 392 1.30 -11.98 28.59
N ASN A 393 0.29 -11.31 28.06
CA ASN A 393 -0.94 -11.01 28.79
C ASN A 393 -2.00 -12.12 28.63
N MET A 394 -2.70 -12.40 29.72
CA MET A 394 -3.97 -13.13 29.71
C MET A 394 -5.09 -12.20 30.18
N PHE A 395 -5.92 -11.76 29.24
CA PHE A 395 -7.05 -10.87 29.51
C PHE A 395 -8.33 -11.65 29.76
N HIS A 396 -9.27 -11.04 30.46
CA HIS A 396 -10.67 -11.41 30.29
C HIS A 396 -11.19 -10.70 29.02
N ARG A 397 -11.88 -11.42 28.13
CA ARG A 397 -12.26 -10.90 26.80
C ARG A 397 -13.08 -9.61 26.90
N ILE A 398 -13.97 -9.49 27.89
CA ILE A 398 -14.77 -8.29 28.11
C ILE A 398 -13.87 -7.11 28.45
N ASP A 399 -12.94 -7.30 29.38
CA ASP A 399 -12.07 -6.24 29.87
C ASP A 399 -11.18 -5.69 28.75
N LEU A 400 -10.57 -6.58 27.94
CA LEU A 400 -9.79 -6.14 26.77
C LEU A 400 -10.66 -5.40 25.75
N HIS A 401 -11.86 -5.90 25.49
CA HIS A 401 -12.80 -5.27 24.58
C HIS A 401 -13.24 -3.88 25.06
N GLU A 402 -13.53 -3.74 26.35
CA GLU A 402 -13.86 -2.47 26.98
C GLU A 402 -12.72 -1.46 26.87
N GLN A 403 -11.49 -1.87 27.16
CA GLN A 403 -10.33 -0.97 27.03
C GLN A 403 -10.07 -0.55 25.58
N LEU A 404 -10.28 -1.45 24.62
CA LEU A 404 -10.25 -1.11 23.20
C LEU A 404 -11.37 -0.12 22.83
N GLN A 405 -12.59 -0.29 23.34
CA GLN A 405 -13.67 0.67 23.11
C GLN A 405 -13.37 2.05 23.70
N ILE A 406 -12.90 2.10 24.94
CA ILE A 406 -12.51 3.34 25.62
C ILE A 406 -11.45 4.04 24.78
N ARG A 407 -10.42 3.31 24.36
CA ARG A 407 -9.34 3.87 23.55
C ARG A 407 -9.82 4.36 22.18
N ALA A 408 -10.65 3.58 21.49
CA ALA A 408 -11.22 3.97 20.21
C ALA A 408 -12.05 5.26 20.33
N LYS A 409 -12.94 5.34 21.33
CA LYS A 409 -13.76 6.54 21.59
C LYS A 409 -12.91 7.74 21.97
N ALA A 410 -11.87 7.56 22.79
CA ALA A 410 -10.94 8.63 23.16
C ALA A 410 -10.19 9.20 21.95
N LEU A 411 -9.97 8.40 20.90
CA LEU A 411 -9.41 8.85 19.62
C LEU A 411 -10.46 9.45 18.67
N GLY A 412 -11.74 9.47 19.04
CA GLY A 412 -12.83 10.02 18.23
C GLY A 412 -13.43 9.05 17.21
N VAL A 413 -13.27 7.73 17.40
CA VAL A 413 -13.98 6.72 16.61
C VAL A 413 -15.47 6.76 16.95
N THR A 414 -16.31 6.78 15.92
CA THR A 414 -17.77 6.65 16.10
C THR A 414 -18.15 5.18 16.12
N ILE A 415 -18.94 4.74 17.11
CA ILE A 415 -19.44 3.37 17.20
C ILE A 415 -20.96 3.41 17.11
N VAL A 416 -21.52 2.65 16.17
CA VAL A 416 -22.95 2.54 15.89
C VAL A 416 -23.36 1.09 16.05
N VAL A 417 -24.38 0.84 16.86
CA VAL A 417 -24.92 -0.52 17.13
C VAL A 417 -26.21 -0.75 16.34
N ASP A 418 -26.70 -1.98 16.32
CA ASP A 418 -27.90 -2.43 15.57
C ASP A 418 -27.85 -2.10 14.08
N HIS A 419 -26.67 -2.27 13.48
CA HIS A 419 -26.41 -2.05 12.06
C HIS A 419 -25.74 -3.28 11.48
N LYS A 420 -26.55 -4.26 11.06
CA LYS A 420 -26.04 -5.46 10.39
C LYS A 420 -25.92 -5.18 8.89
N ALA A 421 -24.69 -5.25 8.37
CA ALA A 421 -24.49 -5.12 6.92
C ALA A 421 -25.20 -6.25 6.18
N VAL A 422 -25.95 -5.89 5.13
CA VAL A 422 -26.70 -6.82 4.29
C VAL A 422 -26.27 -6.78 2.83
N ASP A 423 -25.68 -5.67 2.37
CA ASP A 423 -25.19 -5.51 1.01
C ASP A 423 -24.01 -4.52 0.92
N ILE A 424 -23.16 -4.70 -0.09
CA ILE A 424 -22.03 -3.81 -0.41
C ILE A 424 -22.01 -3.55 -1.91
N ASP A 425 -22.16 -2.29 -2.29
CA ASP A 425 -21.92 -1.84 -3.67
C ASP A 425 -20.46 -1.42 -3.83
N PHE A 426 -19.68 -2.24 -4.54
CA PHE A 426 -18.26 -2.01 -4.76
C PHE A 426 -17.96 -0.84 -5.70
N LEU A 427 -18.86 -0.53 -6.62
CA LEU A 427 -18.69 0.55 -7.60
C LEU A 427 -18.91 1.91 -6.92
N HIS A 428 -20.00 2.03 -6.17
CA HIS A 428 -20.35 3.25 -5.45
C HIS A 428 -19.72 3.34 -4.05
N ARG A 429 -19.05 2.26 -3.61
CA ARG A 429 -18.36 2.15 -2.31
C ARG A 429 -19.31 2.42 -1.15
N THR A 430 -20.45 1.71 -1.15
CA THR A 430 -21.49 1.87 -0.13
C THR A 430 -21.79 0.57 0.60
N VAL A 431 -22.21 0.69 1.85
CA VAL A 431 -22.69 -0.41 2.69
C VAL A 431 -24.15 -0.14 3.03
N THR A 432 -25.01 -1.13 2.78
CA THR A 432 -26.42 -1.10 3.18
C THR A 432 -26.63 -2.00 4.38
N PHE A 433 -27.37 -1.50 5.38
CA PHE A 433 -27.69 -2.21 6.61
C PHE A 433 -29.14 -2.72 6.60
N ASP A 434 -29.43 -3.68 7.47
CA ASP A 434 -30.77 -4.24 7.68
C ASP A 434 -31.82 -3.20 8.13
N THR A 435 -31.37 -2.09 8.71
CA THR A 435 -32.20 -0.92 9.02
C THR A 435 -32.68 -0.15 7.78
N GLY A 436 -32.19 -0.49 6.59
CA GLY A 436 -32.43 0.24 5.34
C GLY A 436 -31.52 1.46 5.15
N LYS A 437 -30.66 1.77 6.13
CA LYS A 437 -29.66 2.85 6.01
C LYS A 437 -28.53 2.42 5.09
N THR A 438 -28.06 3.35 4.26
CA THR A 438 -26.88 3.19 3.41
C THR A 438 -25.84 4.27 3.74
N ILE A 439 -24.57 3.88 3.80
CA ILE A 439 -23.44 4.79 4.02
C ILE A 439 -22.41 4.63 2.91
N SER A 440 -21.60 5.67 2.66
CA SER A 440 -20.45 5.63 1.75
C SER A 440 -19.15 5.71 2.54
N ALA A 441 -18.14 4.96 2.11
CA ALA A 441 -16.81 4.96 2.71
C ALA A 441 -15.74 4.76 1.62
N ASP A 442 -14.55 5.30 1.84
CA ASP A 442 -13.40 5.07 0.95
C ASP A 442 -12.78 3.69 1.16
N LEU A 443 -12.91 3.15 2.38
CA LEU A 443 -12.42 1.83 2.78
C LEU A 443 -13.45 1.14 3.67
N ILE A 444 -13.76 -0.12 3.35
CA ILE A 444 -14.67 -0.97 4.11
C ILE A 444 -13.88 -2.15 4.68
N ILE A 445 -13.91 -2.35 6.00
CA ILE A 445 -13.24 -3.46 6.66
C ILE A 445 -14.28 -4.42 7.26
N GLY A 446 -14.35 -5.64 6.74
CA GLY A 446 -15.15 -6.72 7.30
C GLY A 446 -14.43 -7.41 8.46
N ALA A 447 -14.80 -7.06 9.68
CA ALA A 447 -14.32 -7.64 10.94
C ALA A 447 -15.48 -8.29 11.73
N ASP A 448 -16.47 -8.84 11.02
CA ASP A 448 -17.75 -9.35 11.54
C ASP A 448 -17.72 -10.84 11.92
N GLY A 449 -16.51 -11.35 12.14
CA GLY A 449 -16.24 -12.63 12.79
C GLY A 449 -16.41 -13.87 11.91
N VAL A 450 -16.36 -15.05 12.52
CA VAL A 450 -16.34 -16.35 11.81
C VAL A 450 -17.54 -16.59 10.89
N ARG A 451 -18.70 -15.96 11.15
CA ARG A 451 -19.91 -16.02 10.29
C ARG A 451 -20.07 -14.81 9.37
N SER A 452 -18.95 -14.20 9.01
CA SER A 452 -18.88 -12.95 8.24
C SER A 452 -19.87 -12.90 7.09
N THR A 453 -20.75 -11.92 7.16
CA THR A 453 -21.61 -11.50 6.04
C THR A 453 -20.77 -10.81 4.98
N VAL A 454 -19.80 -9.98 5.38
CA VAL A 454 -18.90 -9.28 4.43
C VAL A 454 -18.14 -10.28 3.56
N ARG A 455 -17.63 -11.38 4.14
CA ARG A 455 -16.98 -12.47 3.40
C ARG A 455 -17.89 -13.03 2.30
N ARG A 456 -19.17 -13.27 2.61
CA ARG A 456 -20.14 -13.72 1.60
C ARG A 456 -20.39 -12.68 0.52
N LEU A 457 -20.53 -11.41 0.91
CA LEU A 457 -20.79 -10.29 -0.01
C LEU A 457 -19.63 -10.05 -1.00
N ILE A 458 -18.38 -10.28 -0.57
CA ILE A 458 -17.25 -10.22 -1.51
C ILE A 458 -17.15 -11.45 -2.43
N GLY A 459 -18.03 -12.46 -2.27
CA GLY A 459 -18.13 -13.63 -3.14
C GLY A 459 -17.40 -14.87 -2.62
N ILE A 460 -17.03 -14.90 -1.34
CA ILE A 460 -16.36 -16.05 -0.74
C ILE A 460 -17.38 -16.92 -0.01
N VAL A 461 -17.56 -18.15 -0.51
CA VAL A 461 -18.25 -19.22 0.19
C VAL A 461 -17.21 -20.03 0.95
N ALA A 462 -17.27 -19.99 2.29
CA ALA A 462 -16.31 -20.69 3.13
C ALA A 462 -16.47 -22.21 2.95
N LYS A 463 -15.38 -22.89 2.58
CA LYS A 463 -15.29 -24.34 2.65
C LYS A 463 -14.89 -24.73 4.07
N THR A 464 -15.72 -25.54 4.72
CA THR A 464 -15.56 -25.88 6.12
C THR A 464 -15.72 -27.37 6.36
N THR A 465 -14.90 -27.92 7.24
CA THR A 465 -14.97 -29.32 7.69
C THR A 465 -15.20 -29.34 9.20
N PRO A 466 -16.17 -30.13 9.72
CA PRO A 466 -16.32 -30.33 11.15
C PRO A 466 -15.03 -30.85 11.78
N SER A 467 -14.60 -30.28 12.91
CA SER A 467 -13.46 -30.80 13.65
C SER A 467 -13.78 -32.16 14.27
N THR A 468 -12.76 -33.02 14.41
CA THR A 468 -12.85 -34.25 15.21
C THR A 468 -12.96 -33.98 16.71
N SER A 469 -12.73 -32.73 17.14
CA SER A 469 -12.84 -32.27 18.52
C SER A 469 -13.98 -31.26 18.71
N ALA A 470 -14.61 -31.32 19.87
CA ALA A 470 -15.50 -30.29 20.42
C ALA A 470 -14.87 -29.70 21.68
N CYS A 471 -15.37 -28.54 22.13
CA CYS A 471 -14.81 -27.85 23.29
C CYS A 471 -15.91 -27.32 24.20
N TYR A 472 -15.86 -27.65 25.48
CA TYR A 472 -16.58 -26.88 26.49
C TYR A 472 -15.74 -25.71 26.97
N ARG A 473 -16.35 -24.54 27.03
CA ARG A 473 -15.80 -23.37 27.69
C ARG A 473 -16.56 -23.12 28.98
N CYS A 474 -15.86 -22.88 30.07
CA CYS A 474 -16.48 -22.48 31.34
C CYS A 474 -15.54 -21.60 32.15
N ILE A 475 -16.09 -20.96 33.18
CA ILE A 475 -15.32 -20.13 34.09
C ILE A 475 -15.65 -20.47 35.54
N ILE A 476 -14.74 -20.16 36.46
CA ILE A 476 -15.01 -20.15 37.90
C ILE A 476 -14.42 -18.89 38.53
N PRO A 477 -15.23 -18.11 39.27
CA PRO A 477 -14.68 -17.04 40.11
C PRO A 477 -13.80 -17.61 41.22
N THR A 478 -12.63 -17.03 41.45
CA THR A 478 -11.70 -17.43 42.53
C THR A 478 -12.34 -17.26 43.92
N SER A 479 -13.36 -16.41 44.05
CA SER A 479 -14.19 -16.32 45.25
C SER A 479 -14.98 -17.61 45.54
N ARG A 480 -15.45 -18.31 44.49
CA ARG A 480 -16.08 -19.64 44.62
C ARG A 480 -15.06 -20.71 44.96
N VAL A 481 -13.89 -20.69 44.32
CA VAL A 481 -12.77 -21.60 44.64
C VAL A 481 -12.49 -21.56 46.15
N LYS A 482 -12.33 -20.36 46.71
CA LYS A 482 -12.13 -20.15 48.15
C LYS A 482 -13.33 -20.59 48.99
N LYS A 483 -14.55 -20.24 48.58
CA LYS A 483 -15.79 -20.57 49.31
C LYS A 483 -15.98 -22.09 49.49
N PHE A 484 -15.63 -22.87 48.47
CA PHE A 484 -15.81 -24.32 48.48
C PHE A 484 -14.53 -25.09 48.87
N GLY A 485 -13.45 -24.40 49.25
CA GLY A 485 -12.18 -25.04 49.64
C GLY A 485 -11.49 -25.81 48.52
N LEU A 486 -11.71 -25.38 47.27
CA LEU A 486 -11.16 -26.01 46.08
C LEU A 486 -9.70 -25.57 45.86
N LYS A 487 -8.96 -26.35 45.08
CA LYS A 487 -7.57 -26.02 44.71
C LYS A 487 -7.51 -24.74 43.87
N ASP A 488 -6.71 -23.78 44.33
CA ASP A 488 -6.55 -22.49 43.65
C ASP A 488 -5.34 -22.50 42.71
N PHE A 489 -5.62 -22.45 41.40
CA PHE A 489 -4.62 -22.39 40.35
C PHE A 489 -4.27 -20.94 39.93
N ALA A 490 -5.08 -19.95 40.29
CA ALA A 490 -4.89 -18.57 39.84
C ALA A 490 -3.52 -17.96 40.27
N PRO A 491 -3.00 -18.21 41.48
CA PRO A 491 -1.69 -17.68 41.91
C PRO A 491 -0.51 -18.10 41.03
N ASN A 492 -0.63 -19.18 40.26
CA ASN A 492 0.45 -19.63 39.37
C ASN A 492 0.74 -18.64 38.26
N SER A 493 -0.23 -17.78 37.89
CA SER A 493 -0.13 -16.89 36.73
C SER A 493 0.34 -17.65 35.48
N ALA A 494 -0.29 -18.79 35.22
CA ALA A 494 0.15 -19.75 34.21
C ALA A 494 -1.00 -20.15 33.29
N ILE A 495 -0.65 -20.54 32.06
CA ILE A 495 -1.53 -21.40 31.28
C ILE A 495 -1.18 -22.82 31.66
N GLU A 496 -2.18 -23.60 32.06
CA GLU A 496 -1.98 -24.97 32.52
C GLU A 496 -2.77 -25.95 31.66
N PHE A 497 -2.14 -27.07 31.33
CA PHE A 497 -2.65 -28.05 30.38
C PHE A 497 -2.69 -29.44 31.01
N TRP A 498 -3.82 -30.14 30.90
CA TRP A 498 -3.90 -31.58 31.17
C TRP A 498 -4.01 -32.30 29.83
N GLY A 499 -3.13 -33.29 29.61
CA GLY A 499 -3.05 -33.99 28.32
C GLY A 499 -2.25 -33.19 27.28
N GLY A 500 -2.71 -33.20 26.01
CA GLY A 500 -2.09 -32.44 24.92
C GLY A 500 -1.46 -33.28 23.78
N PHE A 501 -1.43 -34.61 23.90
CA PHE A 501 -0.97 -35.53 22.85
C PHE A 501 -2.11 -36.20 22.06
N GLY A 502 -3.37 -35.92 22.41
CA GLY A 502 -4.57 -36.43 21.75
C GLY A 502 -5.71 -35.42 21.78
N ILE A 503 -6.94 -35.84 21.45
CA ILE A 503 -8.11 -34.94 21.41
C ILE A 503 -8.50 -34.44 22.80
N ASN A 504 -8.41 -35.30 23.82
CA ASN A 504 -8.67 -34.92 25.20
C ASN A 504 -7.58 -33.97 25.70
N LYS A 505 -8.00 -32.74 26.02
CA LYS A 505 -7.11 -31.68 26.49
C LYS A 505 -7.90 -30.69 27.33
N ILE A 506 -7.43 -30.39 28.54
CA ILE A 506 -7.94 -29.28 29.32
C ILE A 506 -6.91 -28.17 29.29
N VAL A 507 -7.35 -26.94 29.06
CA VAL A 507 -6.53 -25.73 29.15
C VAL A 507 -7.19 -24.80 30.14
N LEU A 508 -6.48 -24.38 31.17
CA LEU A 508 -6.95 -23.33 32.07
C LEU A 508 -6.03 -22.12 32.02
N ALA A 509 -6.60 -20.96 32.31
CA ALA A 509 -5.83 -19.76 32.56
C ALA A 509 -6.57 -18.77 33.48
N PRO A 510 -5.85 -18.12 34.42
CA PRO A 510 -6.38 -17.01 35.18
C PRO A 510 -6.46 -15.73 34.33
N CYS A 511 -7.52 -14.96 34.54
CA CYS A 511 -7.75 -13.65 33.92
C CYS A 511 -8.42 -12.72 34.95
N CYS A 512 -8.74 -11.48 34.57
CA CYS A 512 -9.41 -10.53 35.47
C CYS A 512 -8.63 -10.33 36.79
N ALA A 513 -7.34 -10.02 36.68
CA ALA A 513 -6.40 -9.93 37.80
C ALA A 513 -6.31 -11.19 38.70
N GLY A 514 -6.67 -12.36 38.16
CA GLY A 514 -6.70 -13.63 38.90
C GLY A 514 -7.99 -13.88 39.67
N GLU A 515 -9.01 -13.05 39.48
CA GLU A 515 -10.34 -13.22 40.09
C GLU A 515 -11.22 -14.25 39.36
N ILE A 516 -10.87 -14.60 38.12
CA ILE A 516 -11.57 -15.60 37.31
C ILE A 516 -10.56 -16.57 36.71
N VAL A 517 -10.83 -17.86 36.82
CA VAL A 517 -10.14 -18.92 36.06
C VAL A 517 -11.06 -19.39 34.94
N SER A 518 -10.55 -19.37 33.71
CA SER A 518 -11.27 -19.81 32.51
C SER A 518 -10.72 -21.15 32.04
N PHE A 519 -11.60 -22.02 31.54
CA PHE A 519 -11.27 -23.35 31.05
C PHE A 519 -11.72 -23.55 29.60
N TYR A 520 -10.91 -24.27 28.84
CA TYR A 520 -11.23 -24.86 27.55
C TYR A 520 -11.01 -26.37 27.62
N CYS A 521 -12.09 -27.13 27.48
CA CYS A 521 -12.12 -28.56 27.73
C CYS A 521 -12.44 -29.29 26.41
N PHE A 522 -11.41 -29.76 25.74
CA PHE A 522 -11.48 -30.42 24.43
C PHE A 522 -11.74 -31.92 24.60
N TYR A 523 -12.63 -32.47 23.77
CA TYR A 523 -13.01 -33.89 23.75
C TYR A 523 -13.46 -34.33 22.35
N PRO A 524 -13.54 -35.63 22.04
CA PRO A 524 -13.98 -36.12 20.73
C PRO A 524 -15.38 -35.65 20.37
N ALA A 525 -15.53 -35.03 19.20
CA ALA A 525 -16.81 -34.51 18.72
C ALA A 525 -17.86 -35.61 18.48
N SER A 526 -17.42 -36.86 18.26
CA SER A 526 -18.28 -38.04 18.11
C SER A 526 -19.11 -38.37 19.35
N LEU A 527 -18.77 -37.80 20.52
CA LEU A 527 -19.50 -37.99 21.76
C LEU A 527 -20.70 -37.04 21.92
N ASN A 528 -20.92 -36.12 20.97
CA ASN A 528 -22.10 -35.27 20.94
C ASN A 528 -23.27 -35.97 20.26
N ASP A 529 -24.48 -35.89 20.83
CA ASP A 529 -25.69 -36.38 20.19
C ASP A 529 -25.98 -35.57 18.91
N GLN A 530 -26.28 -36.26 17.81
CA GLN A 530 -26.30 -35.69 16.46
C GLN A 530 -27.48 -34.76 16.14
N SER A 531 -28.36 -34.43 17.11
CA SER A 531 -29.72 -33.96 16.77
C SER A 531 -30.01 -32.46 16.94
N GLU A 532 -29.11 -31.62 17.46
CA GLU A 532 -29.46 -30.20 17.67
C GLU A 532 -28.52 -29.22 16.95
N GLU A 533 -29.08 -28.54 15.94
CA GLU A 533 -28.49 -27.40 15.25
C GLU A 533 -28.59 -26.14 16.12
N GLY A 534 -27.56 -25.91 16.93
CA GLY A 534 -27.39 -24.72 17.75
C GLY A 534 -25.89 -24.50 18.00
N TRP A 535 -25.50 -23.26 18.29
CA TRP A 535 -24.10 -22.88 18.48
C TRP A 535 -23.77 -22.36 19.90
N ASN A 536 -24.78 -22.31 20.78
CA ASN A 536 -24.64 -21.84 22.15
C ASN A 536 -25.54 -22.69 23.04
N PHE A 537 -25.09 -23.92 23.34
CA PHE A 537 -25.78 -24.77 24.30
C PHE A 537 -25.22 -24.46 25.68
N SER A 538 -26.06 -23.90 26.55
CA SER A 538 -25.79 -23.95 27.98
C SER A 538 -25.75 -25.41 28.41
N ALA A 539 -24.66 -25.83 29.02
CA ALA A 539 -24.50 -27.18 29.54
C ALA A 539 -24.45 -27.16 31.07
N THR A 540 -24.77 -28.30 31.69
CA THR A 540 -24.66 -28.46 33.14
C THR A 540 -23.24 -28.90 33.52
N PRO A 541 -22.82 -28.66 34.78
CA PRO A 541 -21.59 -29.24 35.32
C PRO A 541 -21.48 -30.75 35.09
N SER A 542 -22.59 -31.49 35.27
CA SER A 542 -22.64 -32.94 35.05
C SER A 542 -22.27 -33.32 33.62
N MET A 543 -22.82 -32.63 32.62
CA MET A 543 -22.50 -32.87 31.20
C MET A 543 -21.02 -32.64 30.88
N LEU A 544 -20.37 -31.68 31.57
CA LEU A 544 -18.94 -31.42 31.43
C LEU A 544 -18.11 -32.54 32.06
N ILE A 545 -18.44 -32.92 33.29
CA ILE A 545 -17.74 -33.94 34.08
C ILE A 545 -17.82 -35.31 33.39
N GLU A 546 -18.99 -35.69 32.87
CA GLU A 546 -19.21 -36.96 32.17
C GLU A 546 -18.29 -37.15 30.96
N ARG A 547 -17.73 -36.08 30.37
CA ARG A 547 -16.77 -36.19 29.27
C ARG A 547 -15.37 -36.59 29.71
N PHE A 548 -15.06 -36.46 30.99
CA PHE A 548 -13.71 -36.62 31.53
C PHE A 548 -13.70 -37.49 32.81
N PRO A 549 -14.20 -38.75 32.75
CA PRO A 549 -14.43 -39.56 33.95
C PRO A 549 -13.17 -39.95 34.75
N ASP A 550 -11.99 -39.88 34.12
CA ASP A 550 -10.70 -40.24 34.73
C ASP A 550 -9.74 -39.05 34.90
N LEU A 551 -10.27 -37.82 34.82
CA LEU A 551 -9.52 -36.59 35.02
C LEU A 551 -9.16 -36.38 36.50
N ASP A 552 -8.09 -35.63 36.73
CA ASP A 552 -7.69 -35.04 38.01
C ASP A 552 -8.89 -34.70 38.91
N PRO A 553 -9.02 -35.34 40.08
CA PRO A 553 -10.11 -35.09 41.03
C PRO A 553 -10.25 -33.63 41.44
N ASP A 554 -9.14 -32.88 41.50
CA ASP A 554 -9.19 -31.45 41.83
C ASP A 554 -9.91 -30.65 40.74
N LEU A 555 -9.71 -30.99 39.46
CA LEU A 555 -10.42 -30.35 38.34
C LEU A 555 -11.89 -30.77 38.29
N LEU A 556 -12.19 -32.05 38.55
CA LEU A 556 -13.58 -32.52 38.59
C LEU A 556 -14.38 -31.78 39.67
N ALA A 557 -13.81 -31.61 40.86
CA ALA A 557 -14.41 -30.83 41.93
C ALA A 557 -14.61 -29.36 41.54
N ILE A 558 -13.69 -28.77 40.77
CA ILE A 558 -13.85 -27.41 40.23
C ILE A 558 -15.00 -27.34 39.22
N PHE A 559 -15.11 -28.32 38.32
CA PHE A 559 -16.14 -28.34 37.29
C PHE A 559 -17.56 -28.40 37.87
N GLU A 560 -17.78 -29.03 39.03
CA GLU A 560 -19.06 -29.01 39.75
C GLU A 560 -19.55 -27.59 40.09
N HIS A 561 -18.63 -26.64 40.20
CA HIS A 561 -18.90 -25.27 40.63
C HIS A 561 -18.67 -24.22 39.54
N CYS A 562 -18.31 -24.63 38.32
CA CYS A 562 -18.15 -23.74 37.17
C CYS A 562 -19.47 -23.11 36.75
N GLU A 563 -19.35 -21.93 36.15
CA GLU A 563 -20.44 -21.14 35.58
C GLU A 563 -20.17 -20.89 34.08
N ASP A 564 -21.18 -20.35 33.37
CA ASP A 564 -21.14 -20.04 31.93
C ASP A 564 -20.61 -21.20 31.06
N ILE A 565 -21.01 -22.43 31.37
CA ILE A 565 -20.60 -23.62 30.64
C ILE A 565 -21.29 -23.62 29.27
N LYS A 566 -20.49 -23.47 28.21
CA LYS A 566 -20.93 -23.36 26.82
C LYS A 566 -20.22 -24.38 25.95
N LEU A 567 -20.99 -25.10 25.14
CA LEU A 567 -20.45 -26.00 24.11
C LEU A 567 -20.11 -25.24 22.83
N TRP A 568 -18.85 -25.35 22.39
CA TRP A 568 -18.37 -24.87 21.10
C TRP A 568 -18.16 -26.04 20.13
N LYS A 569 -18.95 -26.03 19.05
CA LYS A 569 -18.70 -26.88 17.88
C LYS A 569 -17.58 -26.25 17.07
N LEU A 570 -16.45 -26.96 16.96
CA LEU A 570 -15.26 -26.47 16.27
C LEU A 570 -15.33 -26.86 14.79
N VAL A 571 -14.94 -25.92 13.94
CA VAL A 571 -15.00 -26.05 12.49
C VAL A 571 -13.68 -25.57 11.92
N ILE A 572 -13.12 -26.38 11.02
CA ILE A 572 -11.89 -26.05 10.30
C ILE A 572 -12.31 -25.34 9.02
N HIS A 573 -11.71 -24.17 8.78
CA HIS A 573 -11.90 -23.41 7.55
C HIS A 573 -10.69 -23.59 6.64
N GLU A 574 -10.93 -23.87 5.36
CA GLU A 574 -9.88 -23.80 4.35
C GLU A 574 -9.46 -22.33 4.12
N PRO A 575 -8.19 -22.06 3.82
CA PRO A 575 -7.73 -20.71 3.45
C PRO A 575 -8.54 -20.13 2.30
N TYR A 576 -8.87 -18.84 2.38
CA TYR A 576 -9.62 -18.17 1.34
C TYR A 576 -8.70 -17.67 0.22
N PRO A 577 -9.13 -17.74 -1.05
CA PRO A 577 -8.27 -17.40 -2.20
C PRO A 577 -7.92 -15.91 -2.29
N TYR A 578 -8.69 -15.04 -1.66
CA TYR A 578 -8.47 -13.60 -1.56
C TYR A 578 -9.20 -13.06 -0.33
N TRP A 579 -8.76 -11.92 0.20
CA TRP A 579 -9.41 -11.23 1.32
C TRP A 579 -9.95 -9.84 0.95
N VAL A 580 -9.77 -9.43 -0.31
CA VAL A 580 -10.07 -8.07 -0.78
C VAL A 580 -10.89 -8.12 -2.06
N LYS A 581 -11.88 -7.22 -2.18
CA LYS A 581 -12.61 -6.94 -3.41
C LYS A 581 -13.00 -5.46 -3.47
N GLY A 582 -12.50 -4.75 -4.48
CA GLY A 582 -12.68 -3.30 -4.59
C GLY A 582 -12.12 -2.58 -3.35
N CYS A 583 -12.94 -1.72 -2.74
CA CYS A 583 -12.61 -1.00 -1.52
C CYS A 583 -12.85 -1.79 -0.22
N THR A 584 -13.18 -3.08 -0.30
CA THR A 584 -13.54 -3.91 0.87
C THR A 584 -12.47 -4.95 1.16
N ALA A 585 -12.04 -5.05 2.43
CA ALA A 585 -11.09 -6.07 2.91
C ALA A 585 -11.62 -6.80 4.15
N LEU A 586 -11.28 -8.08 4.31
CA LEU A 586 -11.59 -8.87 5.50
C LEU A 586 -10.46 -8.77 6.54
N LEU A 587 -10.81 -8.90 7.82
CA LEU A 587 -9.87 -8.85 8.96
C LEU A 587 -10.29 -9.82 10.08
N GLY A 588 -9.30 -10.44 10.75
CA GLY A 588 -9.52 -11.38 11.84
C GLY A 588 -10.31 -12.62 11.41
N ASP A 589 -11.19 -13.14 12.27
CA ASP A 589 -11.99 -14.34 12.00
C ASP A 589 -12.89 -14.25 10.75
N ALA A 590 -13.12 -13.05 10.21
CA ALA A 590 -13.78 -12.91 8.91
C ALA A 590 -12.89 -13.41 7.77
N ALA A 591 -11.57 -13.22 7.87
CA ALA A 591 -10.55 -13.58 6.89
C ALA A 591 -9.87 -14.94 7.19
N HIS A 592 -9.51 -15.20 8.45
CA HIS A 592 -8.69 -16.34 8.86
C HIS A 592 -9.11 -16.91 10.22
N PRO A 593 -10.36 -17.40 10.35
CA PRO A 593 -10.80 -18.01 11.60
C PRO A 593 -9.94 -19.23 11.96
N MET A 594 -9.47 -19.26 13.20
CA MET A 594 -8.52 -20.28 13.67
C MET A 594 -9.16 -21.25 14.66
N MET A 595 -8.62 -22.46 14.72
CA MET A 595 -8.86 -23.35 15.86
C MET A 595 -8.28 -22.70 17.14
N PRO A 596 -8.94 -22.85 18.30
CA PRO A 596 -8.53 -22.18 19.53
C PRO A 596 -7.29 -22.81 20.20
N ASP A 597 -6.76 -23.91 19.66
CA ASP A 597 -5.65 -24.68 20.22
C ASP A 597 -4.32 -23.92 20.29
N GLN A 598 -4.08 -23.00 19.34
CA GLN A 598 -2.84 -22.20 19.28
C GLN A 598 -2.95 -20.86 20.02
N SER A 599 -4.14 -20.46 20.46
CA SER A 599 -4.36 -19.22 21.23
C SER A 599 -3.83 -17.95 20.53
N GLN A 600 -3.83 -17.91 19.19
CA GLN A 600 -3.29 -16.79 18.38
C GLN A 600 -4.34 -15.96 17.63
N GLY A 601 -5.61 -16.38 17.55
CA GLY A 601 -6.61 -15.69 16.72
C GLY A 601 -6.76 -14.19 17.04
N ALA A 602 -6.72 -13.82 18.33
CA ALA A 602 -6.77 -12.42 18.74
C ALA A 602 -5.52 -11.63 18.36
N CYS A 603 -4.32 -12.22 18.55
CA CYS A 603 -3.07 -11.60 18.13
C CYS A 603 -3.05 -11.37 16.62
N MET A 604 -3.47 -12.36 15.82
CA MET A 604 -3.54 -12.24 14.36
C MET A 604 -4.47 -11.10 13.94
N ALA A 605 -5.64 -10.96 14.58
CA ALA A 605 -6.55 -9.84 14.30
C ALA A 605 -5.96 -8.47 14.70
N ILE A 606 -5.16 -8.40 15.78
CA ILE A 606 -4.42 -7.20 16.19
C ILE A 606 -3.30 -6.88 15.19
N GLU A 607 -2.58 -7.89 14.71
CA GLU A 607 -1.55 -7.73 13.69
C GLU A 607 -2.12 -7.26 12.35
N ASP A 608 -3.25 -7.81 11.90
CA ASP A 608 -3.97 -7.34 10.71
C ASP A 608 -4.29 -5.84 10.84
N ALA A 609 -4.82 -5.44 12.00
CA ALA A 609 -5.17 -4.07 12.30
C ALA A 609 -3.93 -3.16 12.28
N ALA A 610 -2.83 -3.61 12.87
CA ALA A 610 -1.56 -2.90 12.84
C ALA A 610 -1.02 -2.74 11.41
N ALA A 611 -1.06 -3.80 10.61
CA ALA A 611 -0.65 -3.78 9.22
C ALA A 611 -1.49 -2.77 8.43
N LEU A 612 -2.81 -2.78 8.58
CA LEU A 612 -3.71 -1.79 7.96
C LEU A 612 -3.35 -0.36 8.39
N GLY A 613 -3.19 -0.11 9.69
CA GLY A 613 -2.79 1.20 10.20
C GLY A 613 -1.47 1.69 9.59
N ILE A 614 -0.45 0.82 9.53
CA ILE A 614 0.84 1.14 8.93
C ILE A 614 0.70 1.43 7.43
N ILE A 615 0.01 0.56 6.68
CA ILE A 615 -0.19 0.71 5.23
C ILE A 615 -0.89 2.03 4.89
N PHE A 616 -1.89 2.42 5.69
CA PHE A 616 -2.66 3.65 5.48
C PHE A 616 -2.10 4.88 6.20
N SER A 617 -0.98 4.76 6.91
CA SER A 617 -0.32 5.91 7.57
C SER A 617 0.18 6.96 6.57
N PRO A 618 0.38 8.22 6.98
CA PRO A 618 0.94 9.27 6.11
C PRO A 618 2.25 8.87 5.41
N LYS A 619 3.08 8.06 6.05
CA LYS A 619 4.34 7.58 5.48
C LYS A 619 4.15 6.72 4.22
N TYR A 620 3.17 5.81 4.24
CA TYR A 620 2.96 4.84 3.16
C TYR A 620 1.80 5.22 2.23
N TRP A 621 0.79 5.92 2.75
CA TRP A 621 -0.39 6.39 2.03
C TRP A 621 -0.35 7.87 1.66
N GLY A 622 0.22 8.73 2.50
CA GLY A 622 0.30 10.19 2.24
C GLY A 622 1.13 10.56 1.00
N ASN A 623 1.99 9.65 0.54
CA ASN A 623 2.72 9.76 -0.74
C ASN A 623 1.91 9.28 -1.96
N ARG A 624 0.70 8.73 -1.77
CA ARG A 624 -0.24 8.34 -2.82
C ARG A 624 -1.35 9.39 -2.92
N ILE A 625 -1.03 10.52 -3.55
CA ILE A 625 -2.08 11.44 -4.02
C ILE A 625 -2.93 10.68 -5.05
N HIS A 626 -4.12 10.24 -4.63
CA HIS A 626 -5.29 9.87 -5.44
C HIS A 626 -5.06 9.54 -6.93
N THR A 627 -4.40 8.42 -7.23
CA THR A 627 -4.69 7.68 -8.47
C THR A 627 -5.87 6.75 -8.18
N VAL A 628 -7.08 7.30 -8.19
CA VAL A 628 -8.33 6.53 -8.08
C VAL A 628 -8.49 5.74 -9.38
N GLU A 629 -7.96 4.51 -9.42
CA GLU A 629 -8.39 3.47 -10.36
C GLU A 629 -9.79 3.00 -9.93
N HIS A 630 -10.76 3.18 -10.82
CA HIS A 630 -12.03 2.47 -10.86
C HIS A 630 -12.02 1.62 -12.11
#